data_AF-A0A5K0ZIP9-F1
#
_entry.id   AF-A0A5K0ZIP9-F1
#
_cell.length_a   1.000
_cell.length_b   1.000
_cell.length_c   1.000
_cell.angle_alpha   90.00
_cell.angle_beta   90.00
_cell.angle_gamma   90.00
#
_symmetry.space_group_name_H-M   'P 1'
#
loop_
_entity.id
_entity.type
_entity.pdbx_description
1 polymer ?
#
loop_
_entity_poly.entity_id
_entity_poly.type
_entity_poly.pdbx_seq_one_letter_code
_entity_poly.pdbx_strand_id
1 'polypeptide(L)' 'MASSSSIASLVSVKLNRDNYLLWRSQLESVMISQDLMKFVDGSGEAPPEMIARNDKDELNPEFSA' A
#
# COMPACT_ATOMS: atom_id res chain seq x y z
N MET A 1 17.34 -2.13 8.26
CA MET A 1 17.10 -3.44 7.62
C MET A 1 15.60 -3.66 7.64
N ALA A 2 14.90 -3.37 6.54
CA ALA A 2 13.49 -3.70 6.44
C ALA A 2 13.38 -5.21 6.23
N SER A 3 12.96 -5.95 7.26
CA SER A 3 12.66 -7.37 7.12
C SER A 3 11.52 -7.51 6.13
N SER A 4 11.76 -8.17 4.99
CA SER A 4 10.74 -8.48 3.99
C SER A 4 9.77 -9.50 4.56
N SER A 5 8.82 -9.03 5.36
CA SER A 5 7.76 -9.87 5.91
C SER A 5 6.85 -10.27 4.76
N SER A 6 6.86 -11.56 4.41
CA SER A 6 5.99 -12.08 3.37
C SER A 6 4.54 -11.92 3.80
N ILE A 7 3.63 -11.53 2.90
CA ILE A 7 2.21 -11.42 3.25
C ILE A 7 1.64 -12.76 3.77
N ALA A 8 2.20 -13.87 3.30
CA ALA A 8 1.91 -15.23 3.75
C ALA A 8 2.30 -15.50 5.21
N SER A 9 3.25 -14.75 5.80
CA SER A 9 3.56 -14.87 7.23
C SER A 9 2.66 -14.00 8.12
N LEU A 10 1.93 -13.04 7.54
CA LEU A 10 1.05 -12.12 8.25
C LEU A 10 -0.42 -12.54 8.17
N VAL A 11 -0.81 -13.21 7.08
CA VAL A 11 -2.15 -13.76 6.88
C VAL A 11 -2.10 -15.27 7.12
N SER A 12 -2.58 -15.72 8.27
CA SER A 12 -2.56 -17.14 8.67
C SER A 12 -3.69 -17.95 8.04
N VAL A 13 -4.69 -17.29 7.49
CA VAL A 13 -5.87 -17.92 6.88
C VAL A 13 -5.74 -17.93 5.36
N LYS A 14 -5.88 -19.09 4.73
CA LYS A 14 -6.01 -19.21 3.28
C LYS A 14 -7.46 -18.97 2.85
N LEU A 15 -7.69 -18.11 1.87
CA LEU A 15 -9.03 -17.84 1.34
C LEU A 15 -9.70 -19.12 0.81
N ASN A 16 -10.94 -19.33 1.22
CA ASN A 16 -11.86 -20.35 0.74
C ASN A 16 -13.29 -19.77 0.66
N ARG A 17 -14.26 -20.61 0.26
CA ARG A 17 -15.65 -20.16 0.03
C ARG A 17 -16.38 -19.71 1.29
N ASP A 18 -15.97 -20.21 2.45
CA ASP A 18 -16.70 -20.04 3.72
C ASP A 18 -16.04 -19.04 4.66
N ASN A 19 -14.82 -18.58 4.36
CA ASN A 19 -14.01 -17.77 5.28
C ASN A 19 -13.67 -16.36 4.76
N TYR A 20 -14.34 -15.90 3.71
CA TYR A 20 -14.03 -14.60 3.08
C TYR A 20 -13.95 -13.44 4.10
N LEU A 21 -14.90 -13.35 5.03
CA LEU A 21 -14.92 -12.25 6.02
C LEU A 21 -13.71 -12.29 6.97
N LEU A 22 -13.34 -13.48 7.44
CA LEU A 22 -12.17 -13.66 8.31
C LEU A 22 -10.87 -13.38 7.55
N TRP A 23 -10.74 -13.93 6.35
CA TRP A 23 -9.59 -13.71 5.48
C TRP A 23 -9.42 -12.22 5.16
N ARG A 24 -10.52 -11.54 4.80
CA ARG A 24 -10.55 -10.12 4.49
C ARG A 24 -10.13 -9.29 5.70
N SER A 25 -10.63 -9.59 6.90
CA SER A 25 -10.25 -8.87 8.12
C SER A 25 -8.75 -8.97 8.41
N GLN A 26 -8.15 -10.15 8.23
CA GLN A 26 -6.70 -10.31 8.39
C GLN A 26 -5.93 -9.53 7.31
N LEU A 27 -6.36 -9.61 6.05
CA LEU A 27 -5.71 -8.90 4.96
C LEU A 27 -5.80 -7.38 5.15
N GLU A 28 -6.97 -6.84 5.51
CA GLU A 28 -7.15 -5.41 5.79
C GLU A 28 -6.26 -4.94 6.94
N SER A 29 -6.16 -5.73 8.02
CA SER A 29 -5.26 -5.41 9.14
C SER A 29 -3.80 -5.30 8.69
N VAL A 30 -3.36 -6.21 7.83
CA VAL A 30 -2.01 -6.16 7.23
C VAL A 30 -1.85 -4.92 6.37
N MET A 31 -2.80 -4.64 5.47
CA MET A 31 -2.75 -3.49 4.58
C MET A 31 -2.74 -2.16 5.35
N ILE A 32 -3.47 -2.06 6.44
CA ILE A 32 -3.44 -0.88 7.32
C ILE A 32 -2.07 -0.77 8.02
N SER A 33 -1.54 -1.86 8.58
CA SER A 33 -0.26 -1.83 9.29
C SER A 33 0.94 -1.45 8.41
N GLN A 34 0.84 -1.69 7.10
CA GLN A 34 1.86 -1.40 6.11
C GLN A 34 1.58 -0.13 5.31
N ASP A 35 0.55 0.65 5.68
CA ASP A 35 0.12 1.86 4.96
C ASP A 35 -0.20 1.61 3.46
N LEU A 36 -0.71 0.42 3.16
CA LEU A 36 -1.07 -0.02 1.81
C LEU A 36 -2.57 0.19 1.51
N MET A 37 -3.41 0.39 2.53
CA MET A 37 -4.86 0.52 2.35
C MET A 37 -5.22 1.70 1.43
N LYS A 38 -4.41 2.76 1.46
CA LYS A 38 -4.55 3.95 0.61
C LYS A 38 -4.58 3.65 -0.90
N PHE A 39 -3.93 2.57 -1.33
CA PHE A 39 -3.94 2.13 -2.73
C PHE A 39 -5.19 1.33 -3.09
N VAL A 40 -5.87 0.75 -2.10
CA VAL A 40 -7.07 -0.08 -2.29
C VAL A 40 -8.34 0.78 -2.27
N ASP A 41 -8.42 1.73 -1.35
CA ASP A 41 -9.57 2.64 -1.24
C ASP A 41 -9.45 3.89 -2.12
N GLY A 42 -8.29 4.11 -2.75
CA GLY A 42 -8.02 5.26 -3.61
C GLY A 42 -7.79 6.56 -2.86
N SER A 43 -7.63 6.53 -1.53
CA SER A 43 -7.26 7.71 -0.73
C SER A 43 -5.79 8.10 -0.92
N GLY A 44 -4.97 7.19 -1.44
CA GLY A 44 -3.57 7.46 -1.79
C GLY A 44 -3.49 8.30 -3.05
N GLU A 45 -3.27 9.61 -2.87
CA GLU A 45 -3.00 10.49 -3.99
C GLU A 45 -1.65 10.13 -4.63
N ALA A 46 -1.65 10.09 -5.97
CA ALA A 46 -0.41 9.95 -6.71
C ALA A 46 0.48 11.18 -6.43
N PRO A 47 1.80 11.01 -6.31
CA PRO A 47 2.71 12.14 -6.18
C PRO A 47 2.52 13.11 -7.36
N PRO A 48 2.67 14.43 -7.16
CA PRO A 48 2.56 15.40 -8.25
C PRO A 48 3.59 15.11 -9.34
N GLU A 49 3.23 15.32 -10.61
CA GLU A 49 4.15 15.14 -11.75
C GLU A 49 5.30 16.16 -11.71
N MET A 50 5.03 17.37 -11.20
CA MET A 50 5.98 18.46 -11.10
C MET A 50 6.08 18.95 -9.65
N ILE A 51 7.30 19.23 -9.21
CA ILE A 51 7.61 19.83 -7.91
C ILE A 51 8.38 21.13 -8.12
N ALA A 52 8.08 22.16 -7.33
CA ALA A 52 8.84 23.40 -7.34
C ALA A 52 10.12 23.22 -6.52
N ARG A 53 11.29 23.26 -7.17
CA ARG A 53 12.61 23.30 -6.51
C ARG A 53 13.30 24.61 -6.90
N ASN A 54 13.63 25.44 -5.91
CA ASN A 54 14.30 26.73 -6.13
C ASN A 54 13.61 27.60 -7.20
N ASP A 55 12.29 27.77 -7.09
CA ASP A 55 11.45 28.58 -7.98
C ASP A 55 11.42 28.13 -9.46
N LYS A 56 11.86 26.88 -9.72
CA LYS A 56 11.73 26.22 -11.02
C LYS A 56 10.90 24.95 -10.86
N ASP A 57 10.02 24.71 -11.81
CA ASP A 57 9.32 23.45 -11.88
C ASP A 57 10.25 22.34 -12.39
N GLU A 58 10.40 21.29 -11.59
CA GLU A 58 11.18 20.09 -11.91
C GLU A 58 10.27 18.86 -11.89
N LEU A 59 10.58 17.87 -12.74
CA LEU A 59 9.84 16.60 -12.77
C LEU A 59 10.08 15.83 -11.45
N ASN A 60 9.00 15.36 -10.83
CA ASN A 60 9.09 14.64 -9.57
C ASN A 60 9.64 13.23 -9.78
N PRO A 61 10.80 12.88 -9.19
CA PRO A 61 11.35 11.52 -9.30
C PRO A 61 10.41 10.44 -8.74
N GLU A 62 9.51 10.80 -7.81
CA GLU A 62 8.55 9.87 -7.22
C GLU A 62 7.31 9.61 -8.10
N PHE A 63 7.13 10.35 -9.20
CA PHE A 63 5.96 10.19 -10.08
C PHE A 63 5.98 8.92 -10.94
N SER A 64 7.17 8.43 -11.31
CA SER A 64 7.34 7.32 -12.24
C SER A 64 8.06 6.10 -11.63
N ALA A 65 8.18 6.04 -10.30
CA ALA A 65 8.93 5.01 -9.58
C ALA A 65 8.17 3.69 -9.41
#